data_AF-A0AAV5KLQ1-F1
#
_entry.id   AF-A0AAV5KLQ1-F1
#
_cell.length_a   1.000
_cell.length_b   1.000
_cell.length_c   1.000
_cell.angle_alpha   90.00
_cell.angle_beta   90.00
_cell.angle_gamma   90.00
#
_symmetry.space_group_name_H-M   'P 1'
#
loop_
_entity.id
_entity.type
_entity.pdbx_description
1 polymer ?
#
loop_
_entity_poly.entity_id
_entity_poly.type
_entity_poly.pdbx_seq_one_letter_code
_entity_poly.pdbx_strand_id
1 'polypeptide(L)' 'METLPGDVCLNIFRFLDHQNLAAAQQVCRKWKVLASDNILWSKLFKERWGDDQAMFFTPTGSKSWKDVYETQDRCDRVGL' A
#
# COMPACT_ATOMS: atom_id res chain seq x y z
N MET A 1 18.68 -1.71 21.98
CA MET A 1 18.53 -1.30 20.57
C MET A 1 17.41 -0.29 20.53
N GLU A 2 17.71 0.94 20.13
CA GLU A 2 16.71 1.98 19.94
C GLU A 2 15.81 1.57 18.77
N THR A 3 14.60 1.11 19.09
CA THR A 3 13.62 0.75 18.08
C THR A 3 12.97 2.02 17.57
N LEU A 4 13.16 2.32 16.29
CA LEU A 4 12.44 3.44 15.66
C LEU A 4 10.93 3.30 15.93
N PRO A 5 10.24 4.37 16.37
CA PRO A 5 8.79 4.33 16.57
C PRO A 5 8.07 3.91 15.28
N GLY A 6 6.97 3.16 15.42
CA GLY A 6 6.20 2.68 14.27
C GLY A 6 5.74 3.80 13.36
N ASP A 7 5.37 4.94 13.94
CA ASP A 7 4.91 6.13 13.21
C ASP A 7 6.00 6.75 12.34
N VAL A 8 7.25 6.74 12.80
CA VAL A 8 8.38 7.26 12.01
C VAL A 8 8.65 6.35 10.82
N CYS A 9 8.64 5.03 11.03
CA CYS A 9 8.74 4.05 9.94
C CYS A 9 7.60 4.21 8.93
N LEU A 10 6.36 4.39 9.40
CA LEU A 10 5.20 4.63 8.54
C LEU A 10 5.38 5.91 7.71
N ASN A 11 5.88 6.98 8.33
CA ASN A 11 6.11 8.24 7.64
C ASN A 11 7.18 8.13 6.55
N ILE A 12 8.24 7.35 6.79
CA ILE A 12 9.24 7.00 5.76
C ILE A 12 8.58 6.20 4.62
N PHE A 13 7.75 5.23 4.96
CA PHE A 13 7.07 4.38 3.98
C PHE A 13 6.10 5.14 3.07
N ARG A 14 5.58 6.30 3.50
CA ARG A 14 4.76 7.18 2.64
C ARG A 14 5.50 7.71 1.41
N PHE A 15 6.82 7.67 1.40
CA PHE A 15 7.66 8.11 0.28
C PHE A 15 8.06 6.96 -0.66
N LEU A 16 7.73 5.71 -0.31
CA LEU A 16 8.05 4.55 -1.11
C LEU A 16 6.96 4.27 -2.13
N ASP A 17 7.36 3.80 -3.32
CA ASP A 17 6.43 3.23 -4.30
C ASP A 17 5.99 1.82 -3.91
N HIS A 18 5.06 1.26 -4.69
CA HIS A 18 4.52 -0.08 -4.45
C HIS A 18 5.59 -1.19 -4.47
N GLN A 19 6.63 -1.07 -5.30
CA GLN A 19 7.70 -2.08 -5.40
C GLN A 19 8.58 -2.06 -4.14
N ASN A 20 8.97 -0.86 -3.70
CA ASN A 20 9.76 -0.67 -2.51
C ASN A 20 8.97 -1.03 -1.23
N LEU A 21 7.65 -0.78 -1.19
CA LEU A 21 6.80 -1.29 -0.10
C LEU A 21 6.73 -2.81 -0.09
N ALA A 22 6.61 -3.46 -1.25
CA ALA A 22 6.63 -4.91 -1.35
C ALA A 22 7.97 -5.51 -0.89
N ALA A 23 9.09 -4.84 -1.19
CA ALA A 23 10.40 -5.21 -0.65
C ALA A 23 10.48 -5.00 0.86
N ALA A 24 9.98 -3.86 1.37
CA ALA A 24 9.94 -3.55 2.80
C ALA A 24 9.19 -4.60 3.62
N GLN A 25 8.10 -5.16 3.08
CA GLN A 25 7.35 -6.24 3.73
C GLN A 25 8.16 -7.53 3.95
N GLN A 26 9.23 -7.75 3.18
CA GLN A 26 10.08 -8.94 3.26
C GLN A 26 11.25 -8.79 4.24
N VAL A 27 11.49 -7.59 4.79
CA VAL A 27 12.63 -7.30 5.68
C VAL A 27 12.45 -7.93 7.06
N CYS A 28 11.33 -7.68 7.72
CA CYS A 28 11.02 -8.28 9.03
C CYS A 28 9.51 -8.24 9.34
N ARG A 29 9.08 -8.95 10.40
CA ARG A 29 7.65 -9.00 10.80
C ARG A 29 7.06 -7.61 11.09
N LYS A 30 7.82 -6.73 11.73
CA LYS A 30 7.38 -5.35 12.04
C LYS A 30 7.14 -4.56 10.75
N TRP A 31 8.07 -4.65 9.80
CA TRP A 31 7.96 -3.95 8.52
C TRP A 31 6.83 -4.54 7.67
N LYS A 32 6.60 -5.85 7.72
CA LYS A 32 5.45 -6.49 7.07
C LYS A 32 4.12 -5.86 7.50
N VAL A 33 3.94 -5.62 8.80
CA VAL A 33 2.72 -4.97 9.32
C VAL A 33 2.63 -3.52 8.85
N LEU A 34 3.70 -2.74 9.04
CA LEU A 34 3.71 -1.31 8.72
C LEU A 34 3.59 -1.02 7.21
N ALA A 35 4.26 -1.79 6.36
CA ALA A 35 4.22 -1.64 4.91
C ALA A 35 2.95 -2.25 4.27
N SER A 36 2.10 -2.92 5.06
CA SER A 36 0.75 -3.34 4.65
C SER A 36 -0.33 -2.36 5.11
N ASP A 37 0.05 -1.20 5.65
CA ASP A 37 -0.90 -0.22 6.17
C ASP A 37 -1.85 0.32 5.09
N ASN A 38 -3.14 0.36 5.42
CA ASN A 38 -4.19 0.65 4.47
C ASN A 38 -4.12 2.08 3.90
N ILE A 39 -3.62 3.04 4.69
CA ILE A 39 -3.51 4.45 4.29
C ILE A 39 -2.41 4.59 3.25
N LEU A 40 -1.29 3.86 3.38
CA LEU A 40 -0.21 3.83 2.40
C LEU A 40 -0.71 3.35 1.03
N TRP A 41 -1.41 2.22 1.01
CA TRP A 41 -1.93 1.65 -0.22
C TRP A 41 -3.06 2.48 -0.84
N SER A 42 -3.90 3.13 -0.03
CA SER A 42 -4.91 4.09 -0.52
C SER A 42 -4.26 5.30 -1.20
N LYS A 43 -3.22 5.87 -0.57
CA LYS A 43 -2.46 6.98 -1.13
C LYS A 43 -1.85 6.57 -2.49
N LEU A 44 -1.16 5.43 -2.55
CA LEU A 44 -0.57 4.94 -3.79
C LEU A 44 -1.60 4.70 -4.88
N PHE A 45 -2.77 4.18 -4.52
CA PHE A 45 -3.86 4.00 -5.49
C PHE A 45 -4.30 5.35 -6.07
N LYS A 46 -4.56 6.34 -5.21
CA LYS A 46 -4.95 7.69 -5.62
C LYS A 46 -3.90 8.38 -6.50
N GLU A 47 -2.61 8.22 -6.16
CA GLU A 47 -1.50 8.80 -6.94
C GLU A 47 -1.39 8.19 -8.34
N ARG A 48 -1.78 6.92 -8.50
CA ARG A 48 -1.67 6.21 -9.78
C ARG A 48 -2.91 6.28 -10.66
N TRP A 49 -4.10 6.13 -10.09
CA TRP A 49 -5.37 6.07 -10.83
C TRP A 49 -6.30 7.27 -10.60
N GLY A 50 -5.98 8.15 -9.66
CA GLY A 50 -6.79 9.32 -9.31
C GLY A 50 -7.82 9.07 -8.20
N ASP A 51 -8.33 10.16 -7.63
CA ASP A 51 -9.27 10.11 -6.51
C ASP A 51 -10.65 9.60 -6.91
N ASP A 52 -11.10 9.90 -8.13
CA ASP A 52 -12.38 9.41 -8.66
C ASP A 52 -12.40 7.88 -8.71
N GLN A 53 -11.35 7.27 -9.28
CA GLN A 53 -11.19 5.82 -9.30
C GLN A 53 -11.12 5.26 -7.88
N ALA A 54 -10.39 5.93 -6.98
CA ALA A 54 -10.31 5.50 -5.60
C ALA A 54 -11.70 5.45 -4.92
N MET A 55 -12.58 6.42 -5.18
CA MET A 55 -13.94 6.37 -4.64
C MET A 55 -14.70 5.11 -5.08
N PHE A 56 -14.63 4.76 -6.37
CA PHE A 56 -15.28 3.53 -6.90
C PHE A 56 -14.71 2.25 -6.30
N PHE A 57 -13.39 2.21 -6.11
CA PHE A 57 -12.68 1.04 -5.60
C PHE A 57 -12.52 1.02 -4.08
N THR A 58 -13.20 1.93 -3.36
CA THR A 58 -13.14 1.99 -1.89
C THR A 58 -13.43 0.60 -1.31
N PRO A 59 -12.47 -0.01 -0.60
CA PRO A 59 -12.66 -1.35 -0.07
C PRO A 59 -13.83 -1.37 0.91
N THR A 60 -14.78 -2.28 0.70
CA THR A 60 -15.88 -2.55 1.62
C THR A 60 -15.66 -3.89 2.33
N GLY A 61 -15.97 -3.94 3.62
CA GLY A 61 -15.79 -5.14 4.44
C GLY A 61 -14.33 -5.46 4.75
N SER A 62 -13.89 -6.69 4.48
CA SER A 62 -12.56 -7.19 4.88
C SER A 62 -11.45 -6.91 3.86
N LYS A 63 -11.75 -6.33 2.70
CA LYS A 63 -10.73 -6.04 1.68
C LYS A 63 -9.87 -4.86 2.11
N SER A 64 -8.57 -4.95 1.88
CA SER A 64 -7.63 -3.85 2.08
C SER A 64 -7.40 -3.07 0.78
N TRP A 65 -6.92 -1.84 0.89
CA TRP A 65 -6.44 -1.06 -0.23
C TRP A 65 -5.27 -1.73 -0.95
N LYS A 66 -4.50 -2.55 -0.24
CA LYS A 66 -3.45 -3.38 -0.85
C LYS A 66 -4.05 -4.41 -1.82
N ASP A 67 -5.08 -5.14 -1.40
CA ASP A 67 -5.74 -6.13 -2.26
C ASP A 67 -6.36 -5.48 -3.51
N VAL A 68 -6.97 -4.30 -3.33
CA VAL A 68 -7.52 -3.49 -4.41
C VAL A 68 -6.43 -3.04 -5.38
N TYR A 69 -5.31 -2.51 -4.86
CA TYR A 69 -4.16 -2.08 -5.66
C TYR A 69 -3.60 -3.24 -6.48
N GLU A 70 -3.34 -4.39 -5.85
CA GLU A 70 -2.80 -5.57 -6.53
C GLU A 70 -3.74 -6.10 -7.62
N THR A 71 -5.05 -6.08 -7.36
CA THR A 71 -6.06 -6.48 -8.34
C THR A 71 -6.06 -5.55 -9.55
N GLN A 72 -6.11 -4.23 -9.32
CA GLN A 72 -6.14 -3.25 -10.40
C GLN A 72 -4.82 -3.23 -11.18
N ASP A 73 -3.68 -3.28 -10.50
CA ASP A 73 -2.36 -3.36 -11.15
C ASP A 73 -2.22 -4.61 -12.03
N ARG A 74 -2.77 -5.74 -11.60
CA ARG A 74 -2.82 -6.95 -12.43
C ARG A 74 -3.69 -6.76 -13.66
N CYS A 75 -4.86 -6.14 -13.53
CA CYS A 75 -5.74 -5.84 -14.67
C CYS A 75 -5.04 -4.94 -15.69
N ASP A 76 -4.37 -3.88 -15.24
CA ASP A 76 -3.63 -2.95 -16.09
C ASP A 76 -2.47 -3.63 -16.83
N ARG A 77 -1.73 -4.53 -16.17
CA ARG A 77 -0.57 -5.22 -16.76
C ARG A 77 -0.95 -6.31 -17.75
N VAL A 78 -1.97 -7.08 -17.45
CA VAL A 78 -2.34 -8.26 -18.25
C VAL A 78 -3.22 -7.86 -19.43
N GLY A 79 -3.97 -6.77 -19.32
CA GLY A 79 -4.98 -6.38 -20.31
C GLY A 79 -6.12 -7.39 -20.34
N LEU A 80 -7.36 -6.91 -20.26
CA LEU A 80 -8.52 -7.70 -20.65
C LEU A 80 -8.69 -7.61 -22.17
#